data_AF-A0AB33GG78-F1
#
_entry.id   AF-A0AB33GG78-F1
#
_cell.length_a   1.000
_cell.length_b   1.000
_cell.length_c   1.000
_cell.angle_alpha   90.00
_cell.angle_beta   90.00
_cell.angle_gamma   90.00
#
_symmetry.space_group_name_H-M   'P 1'
#
loop_
_entity.id
_entity.type
_entity.pdbx_description
1 polymer ?
#
loop_
_entity_poly.entity_id
_entity_poly.type
_entity_poly.pdbx_seq_one_letter_code
_entity_poly.pdbx_strand_id
1 'polypeptide(L)'
;MNKILFKFKIYFLIFILFSGCSTATKEEQVDVPSKSIEKVEEVTKPVEKIIYKEKIVYVEEKVKDSKIIVGKNEYIYIPSEKLKLKAKIDTGATTTSIHALNIKPFERDGKKWIKFDLVDSDGKLINKALPISRTVYIKRHGAKNQKRYVVKMRINLATSSQLVDVTLTDRSKFTYPVLIGKNYLNGVILVDVSKKYMHEPTTKLNKE
;
A
#
# COMPACT_ATOMS: atom_id res chain seq x y z
N MET A 1 20.01 -40.77 27.00
CA MET A 1 21.40 -40.36 27.30
C MET A 1 21.92 -39.44 26.19
N ASN A 2 23.05 -38.78 26.43
CA ASN A 2 23.80 -37.90 25.53
C ASN A 2 23.19 -36.50 25.29
N LYS A 3 23.70 -35.54 26.06
CA LYS A 3 23.60 -34.09 25.84
C LYS A 3 24.84 -33.63 25.07
N ILE A 4 24.71 -32.69 24.15
CA ILE A 4 25.84 -31.94 23.59
C ILE A 4 25.66 -30.46 23.96
N LEU A 5 26.64 -29.94 24.72
CA LEU A 5 26.75 -28.53 25.05
C LEU A 5 27.53 -27.81 23.94
N PHE A 6 27.12 -26.58 23.62
CA PHE A 6 28.01 -25.61 22.99
C PHE A 6 28.01 -24.33 23.83
N LYS A 7 29.14 -24.03 24.47
CA LYS A 7 29.39 -22.74 25.14
C LYS A 7 30.19 -21.88 24.18
N PHE A 8 29.78 -20.63 23.96
CA PHE A 8 30.65 -19.61 23.38
C PHE A 8 30.85 -18.46 24.36
N LYS A 9 32.07 -17.93 24.40
CA LYS A 9 32.59 -17.10 25.49
C LYS A 9 32.61 -15.63 25.08
N ILE A 10 32.31 -14.75 26.03
CA ILE A 10 32.40 -13.29 25.93
C ILE A 10 33.84 -12.86 25.61
N TYR A 11 33.98 -11.85 24.76
CA TYR A 11 35.07 -10.88 24.84
C TYR A 11 34.52 -9.46 24.91
N PHE A 12 35.02 -8.72 25.89
CA PHE A 12 34.65 -7.36 26.24
C PHE A 12 35.96 -6.57 26.24
N LEU A 13 36.06 -5.52 25.44
CA LEU A 13 37.22 -4.62 25.46
C LEU A 13 36.76 -3.17 25.40
N ILE A 14 36.73 -2.56 26.57
CA ILE A 14 36.70 -1.11 26.78
C ILE A 14 38.16 -0.69 27.03
N PHE A 15 38.65 0.37 26.39
CA PHE A 15 39.14 1.55 27.13
C PHE A 15 39.32 2.79 26.24
N ILE A 16 39.20 3.93 26.91
CA ILE A 16 39.11 5.30 26.42
C ILE A 16 40.52 5.90 26.25
N LEU A 17 40.69 6.89 25.36
CA LEU A 17 41.37 8.15 25.72
C LEU A 17 41.07 9.30 24.75
N PHE A 18 40.63 10.43 25.32
CA PHE A 18 40.52 11.74 24.67
C PHE A 18 41.89 12.42 24.59
N SER A 19 42.18 13.12 23.49
CA SER A 19 42.90 14.41 23.48
C SER A 19 42.80 15.04 22.09
N GLY A 20 42.40 16.30 22.01
CA GLY A 20 42.42 17.06 20.76
C GLY A 20 43.55 18.09 20.74
N CYS A 21 43.98 18.50 19.55
CA CYS A 21 44.65 19.78 19.32
C CYS A 21 44.39 20.24 17.88
N SER A 22 44.72 21.50 17.56
CA SER A 22 44.14 22.26 16.44
C SER A 22 45.16 22.70 15.39
N THR A 23 44.68 23.17 14.22
CA THR A 23 45.38 23.94 13.15
C THR A 23 46.53 23.26 12.38
N ALA A 24 46.90 23.62 11.14
CA ALA A 24 46.22 24.26 9.98
C ALA A 24 47.16 24.25 8.74
N THR A 25 46.61 24.31 7.51
CA THR A 25 47.31 24.63 6.21
C THR A 25 48.42 23.65 5.74
N LYS A 26 48.86 23.57 4.46
CA LYS A 26 48.61 24.33 3.21
C LYS A 26 48.87 23.41 1.97
N GLU A 27 48.47 23.82 0.77
CA GLU A 27 48.77 23.14 -0.52
C GLU A 27 50.16 23.55 -1.09
N GLU A 28 50.72 22.73 -2.00
CA GLU A 28 51.97 23.02 -2.74
C GLU A 28 51.85 22.65 -4.24
N GLN A 29 52.50 23.44 -5.10
CA GLN A 29 52.47 23.36 -6.59
C GLN A 29 53.79 22.81 -7.14
N VAL A 30 53.82 22.41 -8.43
CA VAL A 30 55.06 22.45 -9.25
C VAL A 30 54.76 22.94 -10.68
N ASP A 31 55.66 23.76 -11.22
CA ASP A 31 55.57 24.54 -12.47
C ASP A 31 55.88 23.79 -13.78
N VAL A 32 55.54 24.42 -14.92
CA VAL A 32 56.48 24.66 -16.05
C VAL A 32 56.18 26.01 -16.75
N PRO A 33 57.17 26.90 -16.98
CA PRO A 33 57.00 28.15 -17.74
C PRO A 33 57.71 28.16 -19.11
N SER A 34 57.20 28.94 -20.08
CA SER A 34 58.00 29.72 -21.06
C SER A 34 57.14 30.79 -21.77
N LYS A 35 57.72 31.62 -22.65
CA LYS A 35 57.48 33.07 -22.66
C LYS A 35 57.10 33.67 -24.04
N SER A 36 56.15 34.61 -24.04
CA SER A 36 55.91 35.72 -25.03
C SER A 36 55.67 35.34 -26.51
N ILE A 37 54.71 35.92 -27.24
CA ILE A 37 54.69 37.25 -27.93
C ILE A 37 53.25 37.39 -28.52
N GLU A 38 52.51 38.51 -28.62
CA GLU A 38 52.75 39.95 -28.35
C GLU A 38 51.49 40.63 -27.73
N LYS A 39 51.14 41.88 -28.12
CA LYS A 39 49.91 42.61 -27.76
C LYS A 39 49.45 43.56 -28.89
N VAL A 40 48.20 43.46 -29.34
CA VAL A 40 47.46 44.57 -29.99
C VAL A 40 46.01 44.54 -29.51
N GLU A 41 45.44 45.71 -29.20
CA GLU A 41 44.06 45.89 -28.73
C GLU A 41 43.14 46.26 -29.91
N GLU A 42 41.95 45.67 -30.00
CA GLU A 42 40.85 46.32 -30.75
C GLU A 42 39.46 46.06 -30.16
N VAL A 43 38.79 47.18 -29.87
CA VAL A 43 37.34 47.46 -29.73
C VAL A 43 36.38 46.26 -29.58
N THR A 44 35.83 46.09 -28.38
CA THR A 44 34.52 45.45 -28.19
C THR A 44 33.54 46.40 -27.50
N LYS A 45 32.49 46.80 -28.23
CA LYS A 45 31.29 47.44 -27.66
C LYS A 45 30.64 46.49 -26.63
N PRO A 46 29.90 46.99 -25.61
CA PRO A 46 29.35 46.14 -24.57
C PRO A 46 28.41 45.09 -25.16
N VAL A 47 28.78 43.81 -25.00
CA VAL A 47 27.90 42.69 -25.32
C VAL A 47 26.79 42.67 -24.28
N GLU A 48 25.59 43.01 -24.71
CA GLU A 48 24.41 43.02 -23.84
C GLU A 48 24.18 41.60 -23.30
N LYS A 49 24.14 41.48 -21.97
CA LYS A 49 24.12 40.18 -21.29
C LYS A 49 22.73 39.56 -21.43
N ILE A 50 22.51 38.77 -22.47
CA ILE A 50 21.25 38.05 -22.70
C ILE A 50 21.04 37.04 -21.56
N ILE A 51 20.25 37.44 -20.56
CA ILE A 51 19.82 36.55 -19.48
C ILE A 51 18.72 35.67 -20.05
N TYR A 52 19.10 34.49 -20.54
CA TYR A 52 18.15 33.43 -20.86
C TYR A 52 17.47 32.95 -19.57
N LYS A 53 16.28 33.51 -19.28
CA LYS A 53 15.34 32.87 -18.36
C LYS A 53 14.88 31.57 -19.01
N GLU A 54 15.43 30.45 -18.58
CA GLU A 54 14.85 29.13 -18.85
C GLU A 54 13.44 29.11 -18.26
N LYS A 55 12.45 29.38 -19.11
CA LYS A 55 11.05 29.20 -18.78
C LYS A 55 10.80 27.71 -18.79
N ILE A 56 10.88 27.08 -17.62
CA ILE A 56 10.49 25.68 -17.42
C ILE A 56 9.01 25.57 -17.80
N VAL A 57 8.75 25.16 -19.04
CA VAL A 57 7.40 24.84 -19.51
C VAL A 57 7.09 23.46 -18.97
N TYR A 58 6.32 23.40 -17.89
CA TYR A 58 5.64 22.18 -17.49
C TYR A 58 4.66 21.81 -18.60
N VAL A 59 5.10 20.93 -19.50
CA VAL A 59 4.20 20.23 -20.41
C VAL A 59 3.40 19.26 -19.55
N GLU A 60 2.21 19.70 -19.12
CA GLU A 60 1.22 18.79 -18.57
C GLU A 60 0.80 17.82 -19.67
N GLU A 61 1.47 16.67 -19.75
CA GLU A 61 0.83 15.50 -20.36
C GLU A 61 -0.48 15.26 -19.61
N LYS A 62 -1.61 15.49 -20.29
CA LYS A 62 -2.92 15.10 -19.80
C LYS A 62 -3.08 13.57 -19.85
N VAL A 63 -2.33 12.89 -18.99
CA VAL A 63 -2.63 11.51 -18.63
C VAL A 63 -4.01 11.52 -17.97
N LYS A 64 -5.00 10.94 -18.64
CA LYS A 64 -6.35 10.75 -18.09
C LYS A 64 -6.37 9.59 -17.08
N ASP A 65 -5.45 9.63 -16.11
CA ASP A 65 -5.38 8.70 -14.96
C ASP A 65 -6.11 9.33 -13.76
N SER A 66 -7.40 9.61 -13.95
CA SER A 66 -8.24 10.21 -12.90
C SER A 66 -8.58 9.16 -11.83
N LYS A 67 -7.68 9.02 -10.84
CA LYS A 67 -7.91 8.16 -9.67
C LYS A 67 -9.19 8.54 -8.94
N ILE A 68 -9.91 7.53 -8.46
CA ILE A 68 -11.16 7.72 -7.73
C ILE A 68 -10.81 8.17 -6.30
N ILE A 69 -11.19 9.39 -5.93
CA ILE A 69 -11.04 9.88 -4.55
C ILE A 69 -12.22 9.36 -3.72
N VAL A 70 -11.96 8.61 -2.66
CA VAL A 70 -12.97 8.07 -1.72
C VAL A 70 -12.72 8.54 -0.29
N GLY A 71 -13.75 8.56 0.56
CA GLY A 71 -13.59 8.84 1.98
C GLY A 71 -12.96 7.69 2.77
N LYS A 72 -12.57 7.91 4.03
CA LYS A 72 -12.10 6.83 4.93
C LYS A 72 -13.16 5.78 5.26
N ASN A 73 -14.43 6.09 5.03
CA ASN A 73 -15.57 5.18 5.16
C ASN A 73 -16.43 5.34 3.91
N GLU A 74 -16.91 4.23 3.34
CA GLU A 74 -17.74 4.23 2.14
C GLU A 74 -18.78 3.12 2.20
N TYR A 75 -19.74 3.16 1.27
CA TYR A 75 -20.56 2.00 0.96
C TYR A 75 -19.91 1.16 -0.14
N ILE A 76 -19.98 -0.15 0.01
CA ILE A 76 -19.64 -1.12 -1.05
C ILE A 76 -20.87 -1.92 -1.42
N TYR A 77 -20.90 -2.42 -2.65
CA TYR A 77 -21.95 -3.29 -3.17
C TYR A 77 -21.36 -4.62 -3.64
N ILE A 78 -22.04 -5.72 -3.36
CA ILE A 78 -21.67 -7.08 -3.79
C ILE A 78 -22.76 -7.55 -4.76
N PRO A 79 -22.52 -7.48 -6.09
CA PRO A 79 -23.58 -7.67 -7.09
C PRO A 79 -24.26 -9.04 -7.06
N SER A 80 -23.51 -10.09 -6.75
CA SER A 80 -23.99 -11.48 -6.68
C SER A 80 -25.05 -11.72 -5.61
N GLU A 81 -25.09 -10.87 -4.58
CA GLU A 81 -26.03 -10.95 -3.45
C GLU A 81 -26.97 -9.74 -3.40
N LYS A 82 -26.82 -8.79 -4.34
CA LYS A 82 -27.45 -7.46 -4.33
C LYS A 82 -27.25 -6.70 -3.01
N LEU A 83 -26.12 -6.92 -2.35
CA LEU A 83 -25.88 -6.58 -0.95
C LEU A 83 -25.06 -5.28 -0.81
N LYS A 84 -25.60 -4.25 -0.15
CA LYS A 84 -24.89 -3.00 0.19
C LYS A 84 -24.39 -3.04 1.64
N LEU A 85 -23.10 -2.80 1.86
CA LEU A 85 -22.47 -2.84 3.19
C LEU A 85 -21.65 -1.57 3.47
N LYS A 86 -21.54 -1.18 4.75
CA LYS A 86 -20.59 -0.16 5.20
C LYS A 86 -19.18 -0.73 5.25
N ALA A 87 -18.23 0.01 4.70
CA ALA A 87 -16.81 -0.33 4.70
C ALA A 87 -15.96 0.74 5.38
N LYS A 88 -14.87 0.31 6.02
CA LYS A 88 -13.72 1.17 6.30
C LYS A 88 -12.70 0.97 5.17
N ILE A 89 -12.21 2.06 4.62
CA ILE A 89 -11.07 2.04 3.69
C ILE A 89 -9.80 1.97 4.54
N ASP A 90 -8.98 0.93 4.32
CA ASP A 90 -7.87 0.59 5.21
C ASP A 90 -6.58 0.35 4.41
N THR A 91 -5.82 1.43 4.20
CA THR A 91 -4.53 1.43 3.50
C THR A 91 -3.44 0.61 4.22
N GLY A 92 -3.63 0.32 5.52
CA GLY A 92 -2.76 -0.57 6.29
C GLY A 92 -3.02 -2.06 6.00
N ALA A 93 -4.24 -2.43 5.59
CA ALA A 93 -4.61 -3.81 5.32
C ALA A 93 -4.11 -4.29 3.94
N THR A 94 -3.32 -5.37 3.91
CA THR A 94 -2.88 -5.99 2.64
C THR A 94 -4.01 -6.65 1.86
N THR A 95 -5.02 -7.19 2.55
CA THR A 95 -6.12 -7.93 1.92
C THR A 95 -7.46 -7.53 2.52
N THR A 96 -8.43 -7.24 1.65
CA THR A 96 -9.83 -6.99 1.98
C THR A 96 -10.42 -8.11 2.85
N SER A 97 -11.25 -7.74 3.82
CA SER A 97 -11.90 -8.69 4.74
C SER A 97 -13.37 -8.37 4.93
N ILE A 98 -14.21 -9.41 4.99
CA ILE A 98 -15.66 -9.30 5.18
C ILE A 98 -16.10 -10.04 6.44
N HIS A 99 -17.13 -9.51 7.09
CA HIS A 99 -17.87 -10.20 8.13
C HIS A 99 -18.56 -11.41 7.52
N ALA A 100 -18.25 -12.59 8.05
CA ALA A 100 -18.96 -13.82 7.71
C ALA A 100 -19.20 -14.64 8.98
N LEU A 101 -20.36 -15.29 9.03
CA LEU A 101 -20.78 -16.23 10.06
C LEU A 101 -20.82 -17.67 9.50
N ASN A 102 -20.96 -18.66 10.38
CA ASN A 102 -21.14 -20.08 10.02
C ASN A 102 -20.11 -20.64 9.01
N ILE A 103 -18.87 -20.13 9.09
CA ILE A 103 -17.77 -20.45 8.18
C ILE A 103 -17.36 -21.93 8.32
N LYS A 104 -17.82 -22.78 7.41
CA LYS A 104 -17.64 -24.25 7.43
C LYS A 104 -17.02 -24.75 6.10
N PRO A 105 -15.78 -25.26 6.11
CA PRO A 105 -15.17 -25.86 4.92
C PRO A 105 -15.83 -27.20 4.59
N PHE A 106 -15.90 -27.52 3.31
CA PHE A 106 -16.38 -28.81 2.80
C PHE A 106 -15.69 -29.16 1.48
N GLU A 107 -15.85 -30.39 1.03
CA GLU A 107 -15.37 -30.84 -0.27
C GLU A 107 -16.53 -30.96 -1.26
N ARG A 108 -16.27 -30.62 -2.51
CA ARG A 108 -17.18 -30.83 -3.65
C ARG A 108 -16.32 -31.07 -4.89
N ASP A 109 -16.57 -32.19 -5.58
CA ASP A 109 -15.89 -32.58 -6.82
C ASP A 109 -14.36 -32.59 -6.68
N GLY A 110 -13.84 -33.14 -5.56
CA GLY A 110 -12.42 -33.17 -5.22
C GLY A 110 -11.80 -31.81 -4.89
N LYS A 111 -12.59 -30.72 -4.85
CA LYS A 111 -12.13 -29.34 -4.62
C LYS A 111 -12.56 -28.85 -3.24
N LYS A 112 -11.74 -27.98 -2.65
CA LYS A 112 -12.00 -27.36 -1.34
C LYS A 112 -12.93 -26.15 -1.48
N TRP A 113 -14.08 -26.21 -0.84
CA TRP A 113 -15.08 -25.14 -0.79
C TRP A 113 -15.32 -24.67 0.65
N ILE A 114 -15.96 -23.51 0.79
CA ILE A 114 -16.40 -22.95 2.06
C ILE A 114 -17.88 -22.56 1.97
N LYS A 115 -18.69 -22.99 2.95
CA LYS A 115 -20.01 -22.41 3.22
C LYS A 115 -19.87 -21.33 4.28
N PHE A 116 -20.59 -20.23 4.14
CA PHE A 116 -20.62 -19.13 5.10
C PHE A 116 -21.85 -18.26 4.87
N ASP A 117 -22.23 -17.50 5.89
CA ASP A 117 -23.31 -16.51 5.81
C ASP A 117 -22.73 -15.11 5.78
N LEU A 118 -23.22 -14.28 4.85
CA LEU A 118 -23.13 -12.83 4.93
C LEU A 118 -24.35 -12.30 5.71
N VAL A 119 -24.22 -11.11 6.28
CA VAL A 119 -25.28 -10.43 7.05
C VAL A 119 -25.58 -9.10 6.36
N ASP A 120 -26.84 -8.80 6.10
CA ASP A 120 -27.27 -7.51 5.54
C ASP A 120 -27.54 -6.44 6.61
N SER A 121 -28.06 -5.28 6.20
CA SER A 121 -28.37 -4.16 7.11
C SER A 121 -29.42 -4.50 8.14
N ASP A 122 -30.28 -5.47 7.84
CA ASP A 122 -31.48 -5.80 8.61
C ASP A 122 -31.23 -7.05 9.48
N GLY A 123 -29.98 -7.56 9.47
CA GLY A 123 -29.56 -8.74 10.22
C GLY A 123 -29.85 -10.07 9.54
N LYS A 124 -30.40 -10.07 8.32
CA LYS A 124 -30.77 -11.30 7.61
C LYS A 124 -29.53 -11.99 7.06
N LEU A 125 -29.54 -13.32 7.18
CA LEU A 125 -28.45 -14.19 6.71
C LEU A 125 -28.59 -14.52 5.22
N ILE A 126 -27.51 -14.30 4.47
CA ILE A 126 -27.39 -14.64 3.05
C ILE A 126 -26.36 -15.77 2.91
N ASN A 127 -26.87 -16.98 2.70
CA ASN A 127 -26.07 -18.20 2.59
C ASN A 127 -25.25 -18.22 1.30
N LYS A 128 -23.93 -18.49 1.40
CA LYS A 128 -23.02 -18.62 0.27
C LYS A 128 -22.18 -19.89 0.34
N ALA A 129 -21.83 -20.41 -0.83
CA ALA A 129 -20.80 -21.42 -1.01
C ALA A 129 -19.84 -20.97 -2.13
N LEU A 130 -18.54 -20.90 -1.85
CA LEU A 130 -17.51 -20.52 -2.84
C LEU A 130 -16.29 -21.47 -2.74
N PRO A 131 -15.52 -21.64 -3.82
CA PRO A 131 -14.23 -22.33 -3.75
C PRO A 131 -13.24 -21.54 -2.88
N ILE A 132 -12.43 -22.24 -2.08
CA ILE A 132 -11.36 -21.63 -1.29
C ILE A 132 -10.18 -21.34 -2.22
N SER A 133 -9.80 -20.07 -2.37
CA SER A 133 -8.62 -19.70 -3.18
C SER A 133 -7.33 -19.98 -2.43
N ARG A 134 -7.28 -19.71 -1.12
CA ARG A 134 -6.16 -20.02 -0.21
C ARG A 134 -6.58 -19.92 1.25
N THR A 135 -5.67 -20.30 2.15
CA THR A 135 -5.78 -20.10 3.60
C THR A 135 -4.66 -19.16 4.06
N VAL A 136 -4.95 -18.25 4.99
CA VAL A 136 -3.95 -17.39 5.63
C VAL A 136 -3.99 -17.54 7.15
N TYR A 137 -2.85 -17.30 7.80
CA TYR A 137 -2.72 -17.28 9.26
C TYR A 137 -2.39 -15.85 9.71
N ILE A 138 -3.34 -15.22 10.39
CA ILE A 138 -3.17 -13.87 10.93
C ILE A 138 -2.49 -13.98 12.29
N LYS A 139 -1.25 -13.51 12.39
CA LYS A 139 -0.53 -13.39 13.67
C LYS A 139 -1.31 -12.46 14.61
N ARG A 140 -1.39 -12.83 15.89
CA ARG A 140 -2.02 -12.02 16.94
C ARG A 140 -1.02 -11.86 18.09
N HIS A 141 -0.83 -10.65 18.60
CA HIS A 141 -0.02 -10.43 19.79
C HIS A 141 -0.72 -11.08 21.00
N GLY A 142 0.02 -11.87 21.78
CA GLY A 142 -0.50 -12.56 22.97
C GLY A 142 -1.54 -13.67 22.73
N ALA A 143 -1.82 -14.07 21.49
CA ALA A 143 -2.84 -15.08 21.19
C ALA A 143 -2.44 -16.01 20.03
N LYS A 144 -3.09 -17.18 19.94
CA LYS A 144 -2.90 -18.11 18.83
C LYS A 144 -3.25 -17.44 17.49
N ASN A 145 -2.48 -17.78 16.44
CA ASN A 145 -2.72 -17.29 15.08
C ASN A 145 -4.14 -17.63 14.60
N GLN A 146 -4.86 -16.65 14.05
CA GLN A 146 -6.18 -16.86 13.50
C GLN A 146 -6.08 -17.37 12.05
N LYS A 147 -6.47 -18.62 11.81
CA LYS A 147 -6.71 -19.14 10.46
C LYS A 147 -7.88 -18.38 9.82
N ARG A 148 -7.73 -17.90 8.59
CA ARG A 148 -8.82 -17.34 7.77
C ARG A 148 -8.80 -17.98 6.39
N TYR A 149 -9.99 -18.29 5.87
CA TYR A 149 -10.16 -18.72 4.49
C TYR A 149 -10.27 -17.51 3.58
N VAL A 150 -9.73 -17.65 2.36
CA VAL A 150 -9.81 -16.62 1.31
C VAL A 150 -10.66 -17.16 0.19
N VAL A 151 -11.55 -16.30 -0.31
CA VAL A 151 -12.41 -16.53 -1.48
C VAL A 151 -12.23 -15.37 -2.46
N LYS A 152 -12.61 -15.56 -3.73
CA LYS A 152 -12.72 -14.45 -4.68
C LYS A 152 -14.16 -13.92 -4.70
N MET A 153 -14.33 -12.61 -4.56
CA MET A 153 -15.63 -11.94 -4.61
C MET A 153 -15.52 -10.65 -5.42
N ARG A 154 -16.54 -10.35 -6.24
CA ARG A 154 -16.62 -9.07 -6.94
C ARG A 154 -17.22 -8.03 -6.02
N ILE A 155 -16.48 -6.95 -5.78
CA ILE A 155 -16.87 -5.84 -4.93
C ILE A 155 -16.91 -4.58 -5.79
N ASN A 156 -17.95 -3.78 -5.59
CA ASN A 156 -18.13 -2.48 -6.21
C ASN A 156 -17.96 -1.38 -5.15
N LEU A 157 -17.19 -0.34 -5.47
CA LEU A 157 -16.89 0.81 -4.61
C LEU A 157 -16.80 2.05 -5.50
N ALA A 158 -17.64 3.06 -5.24
CA ALA A 158 -17.86 4.16 -6.18
C ALA A 158 -18.12 3.63 -7.60
N THR A 159 -17.41 4.13 -8.62
CA THR A 159 -17.50 3.65 -10.02
C THR A 159 -16.66 2.39 -10.31
N SER A 160 -15.80 1.95 -9.39
CA SER A 160 -14.94 0.76 -9.54
C SER A 160 -15.72 -0.53 -9.25
N SER A 161 -15.46 -1.57 -10.03
CA SER A 161 -15.88 -2.95 -9.81
C SER A 161 -14.68 -3.86 -10.01
N GLN A 162 -14.30 -4.66 -9.00
CA GLN A 162 -13.14 -5.55 -9.08
C GLN A 162 -13.41 -6.91 -8.46
N LEU A 163 -12.87 -7.98 -9.08
CA LEU A 163 -12.84 -9.33 -8.51
C LEU A 163 -11.59 -9.50 -7.64
N VAL A 164 -11.75 -9.44 -6.31
CA VAL A 164 -10.63 -9.45 -5.36
C VAL A 164 -10.63 -10.66 -4.43
N ASP A 165 -9.45 -10.98 -3.91
CA ASP A 165 -9.28 -11.87 -2.75
C ASP A 165 -9.89 -11.23 -1.49
N VAL A 166 -10.77 -11.96 -0.80
CA VAL A 166 -11.44 -11.52 0.43
C VAL A 166 -11.24 -12.56 1.53
N THR A 167 -10.75 -12.15 2.71
CA THR A 167 -10.66 -13.03 3.88
C THR A 167 -11.99 -13.08 4.62
N LEU A 168 -12.52 -14.28 4.88
CA LEU A 168 -13.70 -14.50 5.71
C LEU A 168 -13.31 -14.47 7.19
N THR A 169 -14.01 -13.68 8.02
CA THR A 169 -13.81 -13.66 9.47
C THR A 169 -15.06 -13.17 10.19
N ASP A 170 -15.28 -13.64 11.42
CA ASP A 170 -16.19 -12.96 12.33
C ASP A 170 -15.66 -11.54 12.61
N ARG A 171 -16.58 -10.57 12.55
CA ARG A 171 -16.39 -9.14 12.80
C ARG A 171 -17.55 -8.53 13.60
N SER A 172 -18.37 -9.35 14.25
CA SER A 172 -19.51 -8.94 15.09
C SER A 172 -19.17 -7.84 16.12
N LYS A 173 -17.92 -7.83 16.62
CA LYS A 173 -17.40 -6.83 17.56
C LYS A 173 -16.80 -5.56 16.93
N PHE A 174 -16.99 -5.32 15.62
CA PHE A 174 -16.43 -4.17 14.89
C PHE A 174 -17.52 -3.35 14.21
N THR A 175 -17.37 -2.02 14.22
CA THR A 175 -18.31 -1.07 13.59
C THR A 175 -18.50 -1.25 12.08
N TYR A 176 -17.50 -1.80 11.38
CA TYR A 176 -17.53 -1.97 9.92
C TYR A 176 -17.44 -3.45 9.55
N PRO A 177 -18.47 -4.03 8.89
CA PRO A 177 -18.44 -5.42 8.44
C PRO A 177 -17.41 -5.64 7.34
N VAL A 178 -17.01 -4.60 6.59
CA VAL A 178 -15.99 -4.69 5.53
C VAL A 178 -14.77 -3.82 5.85
N LEU A 179 -13.58 -4.35 5.62
CA LEU A 179 -12.35 -3.57 5.42
C LEU A 179 -11.92 -3.71 3.96
N ILE A 180 -11.77 -2.59 3.25
CA ILE A 180 -11.21 -2.57 1.89
C ILE A 180 -9.71 -2.30 1.99
N GLY A 181 -8.91 -3.30 1.59
CA GLY A 181 -7.45 -3.27 1.68
C GLY A 181 -6.75 -2.93 0.36
N LYS A 182 -5.42 -2.85 0.41
CA LYS A 182 -4.54 -2.51 -0.72
C LYS A 182 -4.78 -3.35 -1.97
N ASN A 183 -5.17 -4.62 -1.84
CA ASN A 183 -5.49 -5.48 -2.99
C ASN A 183 -6.74 -5.06 -3.79
N TYR A 184 -7.52 -4.08 -3.31
CA TYR A 184 -8.57 -3.39 -4.06
C TYR A 184 -8.18 -1.94 -4.39
N LEU A 185 -7.43 -1.27 -3.50
CA LEU A 185 -7.12 0.16 -3.60
C LEU A 185 -5.98 0.49 -4.59
N ASN A 186 -5.05 -0.44 -4.80
CA ASN A 186 -3.83 -0.20 -5.56
C ASN A 186 -4.13 0.29 -6.99
N GLY A 187 -3.35 1.26 -7.47
CA GLY A 187 -3.45 1.83 -8.82
C GLY A 187 -4.56 2.86 -8.99
N VAL A 188 -5.79 2.55 -8.53
CA VAL A 188 -7.01 3.25 -8.99
C VAL A 188 -7.66 4.21 -7.98
N ILE A 189 -7.29 4.18 -6.69
CA ILE A 189 -8.00 4.93 -5.64
C ILE A 189 -7.06 5.81 -4.81
N LEU A 190 -7.54 7.02 -4.47
CA LEU A 190 -6.99 7.91 -3.46
C LEU A 190 -7.96 8.01 -2.27
N VAL A 191 -7.45 8.19 -1.05
CA VAL A 191 -8.28 8.17 0.17
C VAL A 191 -8.21 9.52 0.89
N ASP A 192 -9.32 10.27 0.88
CA ASP A 192 -9.50 11.47 1.68
C ASP A 192 -9.97 11.08 3.10
N VAL A 193 -9.06 11.20 4.07
CA VAL A 193 -9.34 10.85 5.48
C VAL A 193 -10.26 11.84 6.19
N SER A 194 -10.54 13.01 5.60
CA SER A 194 -11.52 13.97 6.13
C SER A 194 -12.97 13.58 5.79
N LYS A 195 -13.18 12.86 4.69
CA LYS A 195 -14.51 12.55 4.15
C LYS A 195 -15.01 11.14 4.51
N LYS A 196 -16.31 10.93 4.34
CA LYS A 196 -17.00 9.64 4.46
C LYS A 196 -18.21 9.63 3.52
N TYR A 197 -18.55 8.45 3.00
CA TYR A 197 -19.75 8.21 2.20
C TYR A 197 -19.86 9.18 1.01
N MET A 198 -18.76 9.40 0.30
CA MET A 198 -18.70 10.32 -0.84
C MET A 198 -19.44 9.77 -2.06
N HIS A 199 -19.56 8.44 -2.16
CA HIS A 199 -20.08 7.79 -3.37
C HIS A 199 -21.12 6.73 -3.06
N GLU A 200 -22.13 6.68 -3.93
CA GLU A 200 -22.94 5.47 -4.08
C GLU A 200 -22.17 4.45 -4.95
N PRO A 201 -21.99 3.20 -4.48
CA PRO A 201 -21.31 2.18 -5.26
C PRO A 201 -22.17 1.76 -6.47
N THR A 202 -21.54 1.64 -7.63
CA THR A 202 -22.20 1.15 -8.84
C THR A 202 -22.86 -0.21 -8.59
N THR A 203 -24.10 -0.37 -9.04
CA THR A 203 -24.82 -1.66 -8.98
C THR A 203 -24.58 -2.52 -10.22
N LYS A 204 -23.97 -1.95 -11.26
CA LYS A 204 -23.66 -2.65 -12.51
C LYS A 204 -22.44 -3.54 -12.32
N LEU A 205 -22.44 -4.67 -13.02
CA LEU A 205 -21.20 -5.36 -13.37
C LEU A 205 -20.54 -4.54 -14.48
N ASN A 206 -19.36 -3.98 -14.22
CA ASN A 206 -18.53 -3.49 -15.32
C ASN A 206 -18.16 -4.73 -16.15
N LYS A 207 -18.55 -4.74 -17.43
CA LYS A 207 -18.10 -5.75 -18.38
C LYS A 207 -16.64 -5.42 -18.69
N GLU A 208 -15.76 -6.25 -18.16
CA GLU A 208 -14.39 -6.45 -18.68
C GLU A 208 -14.49 -7.10 -20.07
#